data_AF-A0A1R0H1R7-F1
#
_entry.id   AF-A0A1R0H1R7-F1
#
_cell.length_a   1.000
_cell.length_b   1.000
_cell.length_c   1.000
_cell.angle_alpha   90.00
_cell.angle_beta   90.00
_cell.angle_gamma   90.00
#
_symmetry.space_group_name_H-M   'P 1'
#
loop_
_entity.id
_entity.type
_entity.pdbx_description
1 polymer ?
#
loop_
_entity_poly.entity_id
_entity_poly.type
_entity_poly.pdbx_seq_one_letter_code
_entity_poly.pdbx_strand_id
1 'polypeptide(L)'
;MKPWIAKKVFDTLGFEDEVVVEFVYSMLEQEVIDPKEMQINLTGFLEHKAAGFMAELWQILLSAQRGTDGIPEEFIEAKKQELLRKMEQEDLIAKQLKEQQMRLSEQNLKNRVKDSIKVFHTPIFSFFF
;
A
#
# COMPACT_ATOMS: atom_id res chain seq x y z
N MET A 1 -15.16 0.64 -3.23
CA MET A 1 -16.03 0.98 -2.10
C MET A 1 -15.92 0.01 -0.93
N LYS A 2 -16.04 -1.30 -1.18
CA LYS A 2 -15.97 -2.36 -0.13
C LYS A 2 -14.76 -2.28 0.83
N PRO A 3 -13.51 -2.04 0.37
CA PRO A 3 -12.36 -1.91 1.29
C PRO A 3 -12.43 -0.69 2.21
N TRP A 4 -13.03 0.41 1.73
CA TRP A 4 -13.21 1.61 2.56
C TRP A 4 -14.26 1.37 3.64
N ILE A 5 -15.37 0.71 3.29
CA ILE A 5 -16.43 0.34 4.24
C ILE A 5 -15.84 -0.56 5.33
N ALA A 6 -15.08 -1.60 4.98
CA ALA A 6 -14.43 -2.50 5.93
C ALA A 6 -13.53 -1.76 6.92
N LYS A 7 -12.64 -0.90 6.40
CA LYS A 7 -11.80 -0.05 7.24
C LYS A 7 -12.63 0.85 8.15
N LYS A 8 -13.67 1.49 7.62
CA LYS A 8 -14.48 2.43 8.38
C LYS A 8 -15.31 1.74 9.46
N VAL A 9 -15.80 0.54 9.19
CA VAL A 9 -16.47 -0.32 10.18
C VAL A 9 -15.49 -0.68 11.30
N PHE A 10 -14.26 -1.10 10.97
CA PHE A 10 -13.20 -1.34 11.96
C PHE A 10 -12.90 -0.11 12.81
N ASP A 11 -12.73 1.07 12.20
CA ASP A 11 -12.48 2.32 12.92
C ASP A 11 -13.65 2.69 13.85
N THR A 12 -14.88 2.30 13.49
CA THR A 12 -16.09 2.62 14.26
C THR A 12 -16.31 1.65 15.41
N LEU A 13 -16.20 0.34 15.17
CA LEU A 13 -16.50 -0.72 16.13
C LEU A 13 -15.27 -1.16 16.95
N GLY A 14 -14.07 -0.97 16.43
CA GLY A 14 -12.81 -1.47 17.00
C GLY A 14 -12.48 -2.91 16.64
N PHE A 15 -13.29 -3.54 15.79
CA PHE A 15 -13.10 -4.90 15.27
C PHE A 15 -13.66 -5.01 13.85
N GLU A 16 -13.19 -5.99 13.09
CA GLU A 16 -13.68 -6.27 11.74
C GLU A 16 -14.96 -7.09 11.83
N ASP A 17 -16.04 -6.58 11.24
CA ASP A 17 -17.33 -7.27 11.15
C ASP A 17 -17.75 -7.40 9.69
N GLU A 18 -17.50 -8.57 9.09
CA GLU A 18 -17.84 -8.84 7.69
C GLU A 18 -19.35 -8.77 7.43
N VAL A 19 -20.20 -9.08 8.42
CA VAL A 19 -21.66 -9.04 8.26
C VAL A 19 -22.12 -7.61 8.08
N VAL A 20 -21.60 -6.69 8.89
CA VAL A 20 -21.90 -5.24 8.76
C VAL A 20 -21.39 -4.69 7.42
N VAL A 21 -20.19 -5.12 6.98
CA VAL A 21 -19.63 -4.70 5.70
C VAL A 21 -20.48 -5.15 4.52
N GLU A 22 -20.90 -6.43 4.51
CA GLU A 22 -21.79 -6.94 3.47
C GLU A 22 -23.17 -6.28 3.53
N PHE A 23 -23.68 -5.99 4.72
CA PHE A 23 -24.96 -5.30 4.88
C PHE A 23 -24.93 -3.90 4.26
N VAL A 24 -23.92 -3.09 4.59
CA VAL A 24 -23.73 -1.76 3.98
C VAL A 24 -23.57 -1.89 2.46
N TYR A 25 -22.80 -2.86 2.00
CA TYR A 25 -22.56 -3.08 0.57
C TYR A 25 -23.85 -3.44 -0.18
N SER A 26 -24.67 -4.34 0.37
CA SER A 26 -25.97 -4.73 -0.20
C SER A 26 -26.95 -3.55 -0.27
N MET A 27 -26.96 -2.67 0.72
CA MET A 27 -27.78 -1.46 0.68
C MET A 27 -27.36 -0.48 -0.42
N LEU A 28 -26.06 -0.45 -0.80
CA LEU A 28 -25.54 0.38 -1.88
C LEU A 28 -25.81 -0.19 -3.29
N GLU A 29 -26.15 -1.47 -3.39
CA GLU A 29 -26.52 -2.10 -4.67
C GLU A 29 -27.98 -1.83 -5.08
N GLN A 30 -28.77 -1.22 -4.19
CA GLN A 30 -30.16 -0.83 -4.49
C GLN A 30 -30.20 0.36 -5.47
N GLU A 31 -31.20 0.39 -6.36
CA GLU A 31 -31.38 1.50 -7.33
C GLU A 31 -31.64 2.86 -6.66
N VAL A 32 -32.30 2.86 -5.50
CA VAL A 32 -32.63 4.06 -4.75
C VAL A 32 -32.09 3.91 -3.33
N ILE A 33 -31.20 4.83 -2.95
CA ILE A 33 -30.57 4.85 -1.63
C ILE A 33 -31.18 5.99 -0.83
N ASP A 34 -31.93 5.68 0.23
CA ASP A 34 -32.38 6.68 1.21
C ASP A 34 -31.36 6.78 2.37
N PRO A 35 -30.66 7.91 2.53
CA PRO A 35 -29.67 8.08 3.60
C PRO A 35 -30.28 8.01 5.01
N LYS A 36 -31.56 8.36 5.20
CA LYS A 36 -32.22 8.27 6.50
C LYS A 36 -32.50 6.82 6.88
N GLU A 37 -33.02 6.05 5.93
CA GLU A 37 -33.30 4.62 6.13
C GLU A 37 -31.99 3.87 6.40
N MET A 38 -30.96 4.16 5.61
CA MET A 38 -29.62 3.60 5.82
C MET A 38 -29.07 3.94 7.21
N GLN A 39 -29.20 5.18 7.67
CA GLN A 39 -28.76 5.54 9.01
C GLN A 39 -29.51 4.75 10.10
N ILE A 40 -30.84 4.62 9.99
CA ILE A 40 -31.65 3.87 10.96
C ILE A 40 -31.20 2.41 11.00
N ASN A 41 -31.03 1.78 9.84
CA ASN A 41 -30.59 0.39 9.75
C ASN A 41 -29.18 0.20 10.32
N LEU A 42 -28.25 1.13 10.04
CA LEU A 42 -26.90 1.10 10.58
C LEU A 42 -26.82 1.42 12.07
N THR A 43 -27.80 2.14 12.63
CA THR A 43 -27.89 2.40 14.07
C THR A 43 -28.07 1.10 14.86
N GLY A 44 -28.67 0.06 14.27
CA GLY A 44 -28.75 -1.27 14.89
C GLY A 44 -27.39 -1.96 15.10
N PHE A 45 -26.36 -1.56 14.35
CA PHE A 45 -25.01 -2.12 14.43
C PHE A 45 -24.01 -1.17 15.09
N LEU A 46 -24.05 0.11 14.71
CA LEU A 46 -23.07 1.13 15.08
C LEU A 46 -23.56 2.05 16.22
N GLU A 47 -24.81 1.88 16.67
CA GLU A 47 -25.44 2.65 17.74
C GLU A 47 -25.23 4.18 17.56
N HIS A 48 -24.69 4.84 18.58
CA HIS A 48 -24.41 6.28 18.62
C HIS A 48 -23.40 6.74 17.55
N LYS A 49 -22.60 5.83 16.97
CA LYS A 49 -21.60 6.16 15.95
C LYS A 49 -22.16 6.11 14.53
N ALA A 50 -23.37 5.60 14.34
CA ALA A 50 -24.01 5.47 13.02
C ALA A 50 -24.14 6.81 12.29
N ALA A 51 -24.43 7.89 13.01
CA ALA A 51 -24.57 9.23 12.42
C ALA A 51 -23.25 9.73 11.79
N GLY A 52 -22.12 9.51 12.49
CA GLY A 52 -20.80 9.88 11.97
C GLY A 52 -20.41 9.03 10.77
N PHE A 53 -20.62 7.71 10.86
CA PHE A 53 -20.38 6.79 9.76
C PHE A 53 -21.18 7.16 8.51
N MET A 54 -22.48 7.41 8.65
CA MET A 54 -23.37 7.74 7.53
C MET A 54 -23.00 9.08 6.88
N ALA A 55 -22.62 10.08 7.68
CA ALA A 55 -22.19 11.37 7.15
C ALA A 55 -20.98 11.24 6.22
N GLU A 56 -19.96 10.48 6.63
CA GLU A 56 -18.77 10.23 5.81
C GLU A 56 -19.10 9.40 4.56
N LEU A 57 -19.89 8.33 4.72
CA LEU A 57 -20.34 7.51 3.60
C LEU A 57 -21.09 8.36 2.56
N TRP A 58 -22.00 9.24 3.00
CA TRP A 58 -22.77 10.11 2.13
C TRP A 58 -21.89 11.12 1.37
N GLN A 59 -20.87 11.68 2.02
CA GLN A 59 -19.92 12.58 1.35
C GLN A 59 -19.19 11.87 0.20
N ILE A 60 -18.81 10.61 0.40
CA ILE A 60 -18.14 9.80 -0.64
C ILE A 60 -19.08 9.49 -1.79
N LEU A 61 -20.34 9.14 -1.51
CA LEU A 61 -21.32 8.89 -2.58
C LEU A 61 -21.60 10.15 -3.40
N LEU A 62 -21.68 11.32 -2.76
CA LEU A 62 -21.84 12.61 -3.42
C LEU A 62 -20.60 13.01 -4.23
N SER A 63 -19.39 12.64 -3.81
CA SER A 63 -18.18 12.87 -4.62
C SER A 63 -18.09 11.87 -5.78
N ALA A 64 -18.56 10.63 -5.61
CA ALA A 64 -18.70 9.64 -6.68
C ALA A 64 -19.62 10.14 -7.80
N GLN A 65 -20.77 10.68 -7.43
CA GLN A 65 -21.77 11.16 -8.38
C GLN A 65 -21.29 12.37 -9.20
N ARG A 66 -20.38 13.17 -8.63
CA ARG A 66 -19.76 14.33 -9.31
C ARG A 66 -18.56 13.93 -10.18
N GLY A 67 -17.93 12.79 -9.90
CA GLY A 67 -16.82 12.25 -10.69
C GLY A 67 -17.28 11.66 -12.03
N THR A 68 -16.43 11.74 -13.06
CA THR A 68 -16.78 11.43 -14.46
C THR A 68 -17.08 9.95 -14.78
N ASP A 69 -16.96 9.03 -13.81
CA ASP A 69 -17.22 7.58 -13.99
C ASP A 69 -17.88 6.92 -12.76
N GLY A 70 -18.49 7.69 -11.86
CA GLY A 70 -19.07 7.15 -10.62
C GLY A 70 -18.02 6.70 -9.58
N ILE A 71 -16.74 7.04 -9.80
CA ILE A 71 -15.64 6.80 -8.88
C ILE A 71 -15.43 8.06 -8.03
N PRO A 72 -15.51 7.98 -6.69
CA PRO A 72 -15.28 9.15 -5.84
C PRO A 72 -13.84 9.66 -5.98
N GLU A 73 -13.66 10.98 -6.06
CA GLU A 73 -12.35 11.63 -6.19
C GLU A 73 -11.37 11.23 -5.08
N GLU A 74 -11.85 10.98 -3.87
CA GLU A 74 -11.03 10.49 -2.75
C GLU A 74 -10.39 9.11 -3.03
N PHE A 75 -11.05 8.24 -3.80
CA PHE A 75 -10.43 6.98 -4.24
C PHE A 75 -9.39 7.20 -5.33
N ILE A 76 -9.58 8.19 -6.20
CA ILE A 76 -8.60 8.56 -7.23
C ILE A 76 -7.33 9.08 -6.56
N GLU A 77 -7.48 9.98 -5.58
CA GLU A 77 -6.35 10.54 -4.85
C GLU A 77 -5.66 9.50 -3.97
N ALA A 78 -6.42 8.62 -3.29
CA ALA A 78 -5.84 7.51 -2.53
C ALA A 78 -5.06 6.52 -3.42
N LYS A 79 -5.59 6.17 -4.60
CA LYS A 79 -4.90 5.33 -5.60
C LYS A 79 -3.62 6.00 -6.12
N LYS A 80 -3.67 7.29 -6.39
CA LYS A 80 -2.52 8.08 -6.85
C LYS A 80 -1.42 8.13 -5.80
N GLN A 81 -1.77 8.34 -4.54
CA GLN A 81 -0.84 8.32 -3.40
C GLN A 81 -0.19 6.94 -3.22
N GLU A 82 -0.94 5.84 -3.37
CA GLU A 82 -0.37 4.49 -3.29
C GLU A 82 0.61 4.20 -4.44
N LEU A 83 0.28 4.63 -5.66
CA LEU A 83 1.16 4.48 -6.80
C LEU A 83 2.47 5.24 -6.62
N LEU A 84 2.41 6.48 -6.12
CA LEU A 84 3.59 7.30 -5.83
C LEU A 84 4.51 6.63 -4.79
N ARG A 85 3.93 6.08 -3.71
CA ARG A 85 4.72 5.36 -2.70
C ARG A 85 5.39 4.10 -3.24
N LYS A 86 4.70 3.34 -4.11
CA LYS A 86 5.30 2.17 -4.77
C LYS A 86 6.45 2.57 -5.68
N MET A 87 6.29 3.63 -6.47
CA MET A 87 7.35 4.15 -7.35
C MET A 87 8.58 4.65 -6.56
N GLU A 88 8.37 5.35 -5.43
CA GLU A 88 9.48 5.77 -4.56
C GLU A 88 10.22 4.58 -3.95
N GLN A 89 9.50 3.56 -3.47
CA GLN A 89 10.13 2.35 -2.94
C GLN A 89 10.93 1.60 -4.02
N GLU A 90 10.38 1.46 -5.23
CA GLU A 90 11.09 0.83 -6.34
C GLU A 90 12.35 1.60 -6.74
N ASP A 91 12.31 2.94 -6.78
CA ASP A 91 13.49 3.76 -7.12
C ASP A 91 14.58 3.68 -6.02
N LEU A 92 14.19 3.64 -4.75
CA LEU A 92 15.12 3.43 -3.63
C LEU A 92 15.77 2.06 -3.70
N ILE A 93 15.00 0.99 -3.93
CA ILE A 93 15.51 -0.37 -4.05
C ILE A 93 16.44 -0.49 -5.25
N ALA A 94 16.07 0.09 -6.40
CA ALA A 94 16.89 0.08 -7.61
C ALA A 94 18.24 0.81 -7.39
N LYS A 95 18.24 1.97 -6.72
CA LYS A 95 19.47 2.70 -6.37
C LYS A 95 20.36 1.88 -5.44
N GLN A 96 19.79 1.30 -4.38
CA GLN A 96 20.55 0.48 -3.43
C GLN A 96 21.18 -0.75 -4.09
N LEU A 97 20.43 -1.43 -4.97
CA LEU A 97 20.91 -2.60 -5.68
C LEU A 97 22.07 -2.25 -6.63
N LYS A 98 21.96 -1.11 -7.33
CA LYS A 98 23.00 -0.62 -8.24
C LYS A 98 24.28 -0.25 -7.49
N GLU A 99 24.17 0.43 -6.35
CA GLU A 99 25.33 0.72 -5.51
C GLU A 99 25.97 -0.55 -4.95
N GLN A 100 25.17 -1.53 -4.52
CA GLN A 100 25.68 -2.77 -3.98
C GLN A 100 26.45 -3.57 -5.05
N GLN A 101 25.94 -3.63 -6.28
CA GLN A 101 26.64 -4.25 -7.41
C GLN A 101 27.96 -3.52 -7.71
N MET A 102 27.97 -2.19 -7.68
CA MET A 102 29.19 -1.40 -7.92
C MET A 102 30.25 -1.68 -6.84
N ARG A 103 29.86 -1.66 -5.55
CA ARG A 103 30.75 -2.00 -4.42
C ARG A 103 31.32 -3.40 -4.52
N LEU A 104 30.48 -4.39 -4.88
CA LEU A 104 30.91 -5.78 -5.07
C LEU A 104 31.88 -5.90 -6.25
N SER A 105 31.64 -5.20 -7.35
CA SER A 105 32.53 -5.20 -8.52
C SER A 105 33.90 -4.60 -8.20
N GLU A 106 33.95 -3.51 -7.42
CA GLU A 106 35.19 -2.89 -6.98
C GLU A 106 35.97 -3.77 -6.01
N GLN A 107 35.28 -4.44 -5.07
CA GLN A 107 35.92 -5.38 -4.15
C GLN A 107 36.51 -6.58 -4.90
N ASN A 108 35.76 -7.14 -5.86
CA ASN A 108 36.25 -8.22 -6.70
C ASN A 108 37.48 -7.79 -7.52
N LEU A 109 37.49 -6.57 -8.06
CA LEU A 109 38.63 -6.06 -8.81
C LEU A 109 39.86 -5.86 -7.90
N LYS A 110 39.68 -5.30 -6.70
CA LYS A 110 40.74 -5.13 -5.70
C LYS A 110 41.32 -6.47 -5.24
N ASN A 111 40.47 -7.48 -5.04
CA ASN A 111 40.90 -8.84 -4.69
C ASN A 111 41.73 -9.46 -5.82
N ARG A 112 41.26 -9.37 -7.08
CA ARG A 112 42.01 -9.89 -8.25
C ARG A 112 43.37 -9.23 -8.45
N VAL A 113 43.47 -7.92 -8.23
CA VAL A 113 44.74 -7.18 -8.31
C VAL A 113 45.66 -7.62 -7.17
N LYS A 114 45.15 -7.73 -5.94
CA LYS A 114 45.92 -8.20 -4.77
C LYS A 114 46.43 -9.63 -4.94
N ASP A 115 45.62 -10.50 -5.53
CA ASP A 115 46.00 -11.88 -5.81
C ASP A 115 47.06 -11.95 -6.93
N SER A 116 46.95 -11.11 -7.96
CA SER A 116 48.00 -11.02 -9.00
C SER A 116 49.33 -10.53 -8.40
N ILE A 117 49.32 -9.49 -7.56
CA ILE A 117 50.54 -8.95 -6.93
C ILE A 117 51.20 -10.00 -6.03
N LYS A 118 50.42 -10.83 -5.32
CA LYS A 118 50.96 -11.93 -4.50
C LYS A 118 51.64 -13.01 -5.35
N VAL A 119 51.12 -13.32 -6.54
CA VAL A 119 51.73 -14.32 -7.46
C VAL A 119 53.05 -13.82 -8.04
N PHE A 120 53.22 -12.50 -8.23
CA PHE A 120 54.51 -11.93 -8.66
C PHE A 120 55.54 -11.79 -7.53
N HIS A 121 55.11 -11.87 -6.26
CA HIS A 121 55.98 -11.74 -5.09
C HIS A 121 56.23 -13.07 -4.34
N THR A 122 55.93 -14.22 -4.94
CA THR A 122 56.47 -15.50 -4.46
C THR A 122 57.93 -15.60 -4.89
N PRO A 123 58.91 -15.59 -3.96
CA PRO A 123 60.31 -15.78 -4.32
C PRO A 123 60.49 -17.19 -4.91
N ILE A 124 61.13 -17.26 -6.07
CA ILE A 124 61.59 -18.50 -6.69
C ILE A 124 62.77 -19.02 -5.85
N PHE A 125 62.53 -19.51 -4.64
CA PHE A 125 63.55 -20.14 -3.79
C PHE A 125 62.90 -21.21 -2.92
N SER A 126 62.84 -22.43 -3.45
CA SER A 126 63.19 -23.66 -2.73
C SER A 126 62.99 -24.87 -3.64
N PHE A 127 63.93 -25.02 -4.56
CA PHE A 127 64.28 -26.31 -5.16
C PHE A 127 65.81 -26.29 -5.30
N PHE A 128 66.52 -26.53 -4.20
CA PHE A 128 67.80 -27.23 -4.24
C PHE A 128 68.22 -27.65 -2.83
N PHE A 129 68.52 -28.95 -2.75
CA PHE A 129 69.11 -29.74 -1.66
C PHE A 129 68.21 -30.20 -0.51
#